data_AF-A0AAE0HI70-F1
#
_entry.id   AF-A0AAE0HI70-F1
#
_cell.length_a   1.000
_cell.length_b   1.000
_cell.length_c   1.000
_cell.angle_alpha   90.00
_cell.angle_beta   90.00
_cell.angle_gamma   90.00
#
_symmetry.space_group_name_H-M   'P 1'
#
loop_
_entity.id
_entity.type
_entity.pdbx_description
1 polymer ?
#
loop_
_entity_poly.entity_id
_entity_poly.type
_entity_poly.pdbx_seq_one_letter_code
_entity_poly.pdbx_strand_id
1 'polypeptide(L)' 'MAPMDYRNKVPEHQKAYQKAYKAHTRIWRINPRSGMMLTPFTIVLWGTTAATMYAMGRRIFGHNTWFSD' A
#
# COMPACT_ATOMS: atom_id res chain seq x y z
N MET A 1 7.14 -18.72 29.92
CA MET A 1 6.41 -18.50 28.66
C MET A 1 6.24 -19.86 28.00
N ALA A 2 5.04 -20.42 28.00
CA ALA A 2 4.79 -21.71 27.35
C ALA A 2 4.76 -21.52 25.82
N PRO A 3 5.39 -22.39 25.03
CA PRO A 3 5.21 -22.38 23.58
C PRO A 3 3.74 -22.72 23.31
N MET A 4 3.04 -21.76 22.73
CA MET A 4 1.68 -21.95 22.24
C MET A 4 1.71 -23.05 21.17
N ASP A 5 0.85 -24.06 21.29
CA ASP A 5 0.85 -25.29 20.48
C ASP A 5 0.24 -25.09 19.07
N TYR A 6 0.66 -24.02 18.37
CA TYR A 6 0.30 -23.80 16.97
C TYR A 6 1.41 -24.27 16.04
N ARG A 7 1.03 -24.89 14.92
CA ARG A 7 1.98 -25.25 13.87
C ARG A 7 2.67 -24.00 13.32
N ASN A 8 4.00 -24.02 13.30
CA ASN A 8 4.80 -22.96 12.69
C ASN A 8 4.58 -22.92 11.17
N LYS A 9 4.09 -21.79 10.66
CA LYS A 9 3.83 -21.56 9.22
C LYS A 9 4.99 -20.87 8.49
N VAL A 10 6.05 -20.46 9.21
CA VAL A 10 7.20 -19.76 8.61
C VAL A 10 7.82 -20.51 7.44
N PRO A 11 8.09 -21.84 7.51
CA PRO A 11 8.68 -22.56 6.39
C PRO A 11 7.78 -22.60 5.15
N GLU A 12 6.46 -22.63 5.34
CA GLU A 12 5.48 -22.60 4.25
C GLU A 12 5.52 -21.24 3.53
N HIS A 13 5.54 -20.15 4.30
CA HIS A 13 5.69 -18.80 3.76
C HIS A 13 7.05 -18.62 3.07
N GLN A 14 8.14 -19.07 3.65
CA GLN A 14 9.47 -18.99 3.02
C GLN A 14 9.50 -19.67 1.65
N LYS A 15 8.94 -20.87 1.51
CA LYS A 15 8.84 -21.57 0.22
C LYS A 15 8.01 -20.77 -0.80
N ALA A 16 6.86 -20.25 -0.39
CA ALA A 16 5.99 -19.45 -1.26
C ALA A 16 6.69 -18.18 -1.75
N TYR A 17 7.33 -17.44 -0.84
CA TYR A 17 8.04 -16.20 -1.16
C TYR A 17 9.29 -16.45 -2.01
N GLN A 18 10.06 -17.51 -1.72
CA GLN A 18 11.22 -17.87 -2.54
C GLN A 18 10.82 -18.29 -3.96
N LYS A 19 9.73 -19.06 -4.12
CA LYS A 19 9.19 -19.43 -5.45
C LYS A 19 8.78 -18.17 -6.24
N ALA A 20 8.07 -17.26 -5.60
CA ALA A 20 7.62 -16.02 -6.21
C ALA A 20 8.79 -15.07 -6.54
N TYR A 21 9.82 -15.04 -5.69
CA TYR A 21 11.06 -14.30 -5.92
C TYR A 21 11.83 -14.84 -7.13
N LYS A 22 11.94 -16.17 -7.28
CA LYS A 22 12.52 -16.81 -8.48
C LYS A 22 11.73 -16.48 -9.76
N ALA A 23 10.43 -16.25 -9.65
CA ALA A 23 9.59 -15.76 -10.74
C ALA A 23 9.65 -14.22 -10.92
N HIS A 24 10.62 -13.54 -10.27
CA HIS A 24 10.84 -12.10 -10.31
C HIS A 24 9.63 -11.23 -9.92
N THR A 25 8.71 -11.79 -9.13
CA THR A 25 7.59 -11.00 -8.59
C THR A 25 8.10 -10.06 -7.49
N ARG A 26 7.58 -8.83 -7.50
CA ARG A 26 7.92 -7.84 -6.47
C ARG A 26 7.39 -8.29 -5.11
N ILE A 27 8.17 -8.10 -4.05
CA ILE A 27 7.86 -8.55 -2.68
C ILE A 27 6.45 -8.13 -2.25
N TRP A 28 6.09 -6.87 -2.48
CA TRP A 28 4.78 -6.34 -2.12
C TRP A 28 3.63 -6.96 -2.90
N ARG A 29 3.85 -7.69 -3.99
CA ARG A 29 2.84 -8.38 -4.82
C ARG A 29 2.74 -9.89 -4.57
N ILE A 30 3.62 -10.48 -3.74
CA ILE A 30 3.71 -11.93 -3.55
C ILE A 30 2.50 -12.50 -2.80
N ASN A 31 2.04 -11.80 -1.75
CA ASN A 31 0.97 -12.29 -0.91
C ASN A 31 -0.38 -12.21 -1.64
N PRO A 32 -1.28 -13.21 -1.56
CA PRO A 32 -2.60 -13.13 -2.18
C PRO A 32 -3.45 -11.95 -1.67
N ARG A 33 -3.26 -11.52 -0.42
CA ARG A 33 -3.94 -10.34 0.15
C ARG A 33 -3.34 -9.02 -0.28
N SER A 34 -2.19 -9.03 -0.96
CA SER A 34 -1.49 -7.83 -1.42
C SER A 34 -2.40 -6.90 -2.21
N GLY A 35 -3.17 -7.43 -3.18
CA GLY A 35 -4.05 -6.61 -4.00
C GLY A 35 -5.05 -5.82 -3.18
N MET A 36 -5.74 -6.50 -2.26
CA MET A 36 -6.74 -5.86 -1.37
C MET A 36 -6.12 -4.81 -0.44
N MET A 37 -4.84 -4.92 -0.08
CA MET A 37 -4.16 -3.93 0.76
C MET A 37 -3.56 -2.78 -0.06
N LEU A 38 -3.02 -3.08 -1.24
CA LEU A 38 -2.40 -2.09 -2.12
C LEU A 38 -3.44 -1.20 -2.80
N THR A 39 -4.60 -1.72 -3.19
CA THR A 39 -5.67 -0.94 -3.83
C THR A 39 -6.06 0.30 -3.01
N PRO A 40 -6.52 0.18 -1.74
CA PRO A 40 -6.88 1.35 -0.95
C PRO A 40 -5.67 2.25 -0.68
N PHE A 41 -4.48 1.68 -0.44
CA PHE A 41 -3.25 2.46 -0.27
C PHE A 41 -2.96 3.36 -1.49
N THR A 42 -3.04 2.80 -2.71
CA THR A 42 -2.78 3.55 -3.94
C THR A 42 -3.83 4.63 -4.21
N ILE A 43 -5.10 4.38 -3.88
CA ILE A 43 -6.19 5.37 -4.01
C ILE A 43 -5.93 6.55 -3.08
N VAL A 44 -5.61 6.29 -1.81
CA VAL A 44 -5.33 7.36 -0.84
C VAL A 44 -4.06 8.12 -1.21
N LEU A 45 -3.00 7.42 -1.61
CA LEU A 45 -1.74 8.05 -1.99
C LEU A 45 -1.91 9.03 -3.16
N TRP A 46 -2.50 8.57 -4.26
CA TRP A 46 -2.68 9.41 -5.43
C TRP A 46 -3.81 10.42 -5.26
N GLY A 47 -4.87 10.07 -4.53
CA GLY A 47 -5.95 10.98 -4.18
C GLY A 47 -5.45 12.16 -3.34
N THR A 48 -4.64 11.90 -2.32
CA THR A 48 -4.04 12.96 -1.49
C THR A 48 -3.00 13.77 -2.24
N THR A 49 -2.23 13.14 -3.14
CA THR A 49 -1.27 13.87 -4.00
C THR A 49 -1.99 14.82 -4.96
N ALA A 50 -3.03 14.37 -5.66
CA ALA A 50 -3.82 15.22 -6.53
C ALA A 50 -4.52 16.34 -5.74
N ALA A 51 -5.02 16.00 -4.56
CA ALA A 51 -5.65 16.94 -3.65
C ALA A 51 -4.68 18.07 -3.22
N THR A 52 -3.45 17.74 -2.79
CA THR A 52 -2.48 18.75 -2.39
C THR A 52 -2.03 19.60 -3.58
N MET A 53 -1.83 19.00 -4.77
CA MET A 53 -1.52 19.77 -5.97
C MET A 53 -2.62 20.76 -6.34
N TYR A 54 -3.89 20.37 -6.23
CA TYR A 54 -5.02 21.26 -6.42
C TYR A 54 -5.03 22.42 -5.42
N ALA A 55 -4.88 22.13 -4.12
CA ALA A 55 -4.82 23.16 -3.08
C ALA A 55 -3.64 24.11 -3.26
N MET A 56 -2.46 23.60 -3.64
CA MET A 56 -1.29 24.43 -3.97
C MET A 56 -1.58 25.34 -5.17
N GLY A 57 -2.19 24.83 -6.24
CA GLY A 57 -2.59 25.63 -7.39
C GLY A 57 -3.56 26.75 -7.00
N ARG A 58 -4.62 26.41 -6.25
CA ARG A 58 -5.59 27.38 -5.73
C ARG A 58 -4.91 28.45 -4.87
N ARG A 59 -3.94 28.06 -4.03
CA ARG A 59 -3.18 28.97 -3.17
C ARG A 59 -2.36 29.97 -3.96
N ILE A 60 -1.74 29.55 -5.07
CA ILE A 60 -1.00 30.44 -5.97
C ILE A 60 -1.92 31.49 -6.60
N PHE A 61 -3.15 31.11 -6.95
CA PHE A 61 -4.16 32.03 -7.49
C PHE A 61 -4.89 32.87 -6.42
N GLY A 62 -4.47 32.80 -5.15
CA GLY A 62 -5.00 33.63 -4.07
C GLY A 62 -6.23 33.08 -3.35
N HIS A 63 -6.69 31.89 -3.73
CA HIS A 63 -7.86 31.26 -3.10
C HIS A 63 -7.47 30.58 -1.79
N ASN A 64 -8.26 30.80 -0.74
CA ASN A 64 -7.98 30.29 0.61
C ASN A 64 -8.71 28.99 0.93
N THR A 65 -9.69 28.62 0.11
CA THR A 65 -10.59 27.51 0.39
C THR A 65 -10.69 26.56 -0.81
N TRP A 66 -11.24 25.37 -0.54
CA TRP A 66 -11.26 24.27 -1.51
C TRP A 66 -12.30 24.46 -2.63
N PHE A 67 -13.44 25.10 -2.34
CA PHE A 67 -14.57 25.22 -3.27
C PHE A 67 -15.05 26.65 -3.49
N SER A 68 -14.44 27.62 -2.81
CA SER A 68 -14.80 29.04 -2.87
C SER A 68 -13.53 29.87 -3.04
N ASP A 69 -13.71 31.16 -3.31
CA ASP A 69 -12.59 32.09 -3.38
C ASP A 69 -12.00 32.39 -2.00
#